data_AF-A0A024SNP1-F1
#
_entry.id   AF-A0A024SNP1-F1
#
_cell.length_a   1.000
_cell.length_b   1.000
_cell.length_c   1.000
_cell.angle_alpha   90.00
_cell.angle_beta   90.00
_cell.angle_gamma   90.00
#
_symmetry.space_group_name_H-M   'P 1'
#
loop_
_entity.id
_entity.type
_entity.pdbx_description
1 polymer ?
#
loop_
_entity_poly.entity_id
_entity_poly.type
_entity_poly.pdbx_seq_one_letter_code
_entity_poly.pdbx_strand_id
1 'polypeptide(L)'
;MSKLPSIPGFSGSSDPVHYEHCDVNNITEPLKQWKEARKRYDKLMDDKFTIAMQTYKRPKELEETMRVLLSEKIPSLHEIVIVWNNLDEAPPGNFKSETGVPVRYRVSERNSLNMKLLPDPDFKTRAVLLSDDDVYYKPQDLEFAFQSWRKFGRFRLTGALPRCATPDKDNDALWKYGFCSKDKGQDVYSMIITNLCFAHMSFLDFYSSDNALMQQVRKYVDDHFNCEDIALNYVASYLTGTGPLLVSGREKYVNYEPAQGISKKPGHLEARSKCLNDLTKMFGCMPLVNETAHIQRGVIVL
;
A
#
# COMPACT_ATOMS: atom_id res chain seq x y z
N MET A 1 31.32 -48.62 16.40
CA MET A 1 30.48 -47.53 16.94
C MET A 1 31.39 -46.40 17.39
N SER A 2 31.61 -45.42 16.51
CA SER A 2 32.47 -44.26 16.73
C SER A 2 31.75 -43.21 17.59
N LYS A 3 32.40 -42.78 18.68
CA LYS A 3 32.00 -41.60 19.46
C LYS A 3 32.21 -40.34 18.62
N LEU A 4 31.15 -39.57 18.39
CA LEU A 4 31.23 -38.23 17.83
C LEU A 4 31.78 -37.25 18.88
N PRO A 5 32.65 -36.29 18.51
CA PRO A 5 33.12 -35.27 19.45
C PRO A 5 32.03 -34.23 19.75
N SER A 6 31.93 -33.84 21.01
CA SER A 6 31.10 -32.75 21.52
C SER A 6 31.59 -31.41 20.97
N ILE A 7 30.72 -30.68 20.26
CA ILE A 7 30.96 -29.28 19.86
C ILE A 7 30.59 -28.38 21.05
N PRO A 8 31.52 -27.58 21.59
CA PRO A 8 31.21 -26.61 22.62
C PRO A 8 30.69 -25.31 21.98
N GLY A 9 29.56 -24.79 22.47
CA GLY A 9 29.07 -23.46 22.09
C GLY A 9 27.58 -23.38 21.75
N PHE A 10 26.70 -23.91 22.60
CA PHE A 10 25.30 -23.47 22.68
C PHE A 10 25.01 -23.06 24.13
N SER A 11 25.46 -21.85 24.46
CA SER A 11 25.06 -21.14 25.67
C SER A 11 25.07 -19.65 25.35
N GLY A 12 23.90 -19.03 25.35
CA GLY A 12 23.77 -17.57 25.25
C GLY A 12 22.36 -17.20 24.85
N SER A 13 21.69 -16.43 25.70
CA SER A 13 20.28 -16.01 25.65
C SER A 13 19.78 -15.59 24.27
N SER A 14 18.60 -16.08 23.88
CA SER A 14 17.80 -15.43 22.84
C SER A 14 17.09 -14.22 23.44
N ASP A 15 17.86 -13.21 23.85
CA ASP A 15 17.26 -11.93 24.19
C ASP A 15 16.55 -11.39 22.94
N PRO A 16 15.33 -10.86 23.06
CA PRO A 16 14.59 -10.33 21.93
C PRO A 16 15.44 -9.27 21.20
N VAL A 17 15.61 -9.41 19.88
CA VAL A 17 16.30 -8.39 19.09
C VAL A 17 15.37 -7.19 18.95
N HIS A 18 15.69 -6.10 19.63
CA HIS A 18 15.02 -4.82 19.46
C HIS A 18 15.57 -4.12 18.22
N TYR A 19 14.71 -3.89 17.23
CA TYR A 19 15.05 -3.10 16.05
C TYR A 19 14.75 -1.62 16.30
N GLU A 20 15.79 -0.79 16.23
CA GLU A 20 15.62 0.66 16.25
C GLU A 20 14.90 1.16 15.00
N HIS A 21 14.38 2.40 15.06
CA HIS A 21 13.83 3.05 13.89
C HIS A 21 14.91 3.30 12.83
N CYS A 22 14.54 3.18 11.56
CA CYS A 22 15.47 3.43 10.47
C CYS A 22 15.92 4.90 10.43
N ASP A 23 17.22 5.13 10.30
CA ASP A 23 17.76 6.45 9.94
C ASP A 23 17.98 6.54 8.44
N VAL A 24 17.28 7.48 7.80
CA VAL A 24 17.37 7.76 6.36
C VAL A 24 18.82 8.07 5.93
N ASN A 25 19.65 8.61 6.82
CA ASN A 25 21.05 8.89 6.52
C ASN A 25 21.89 7.62 6.31
N ASN A 26 21.45 6.48 6.85
CA ASN A 26 22.19 5.20 6.78
C ASN A 26 21.87 4.38 5.52
N ILE A 27 21.00 4.86 4.62
CA ILE A 27 20.46 4.08 3.49
C ILE A 27 20.80 4.72 2.13
N THR A 28 22.07 5.11 1.96
CA THR A 28 22.55 5.91 0.83
C THR A 28 22.21 5.32 -0.55
N GLU A 29 22.42 4.02 -0.76
CA GLU A 29 22.20 3.39 -2.06
C GLU A 29 20.70 3.26 -2.40
N PRO A 30 19.82 2.77 -1.51
CA PRO A 30 18.36 2.85 -1.70
C PRO A 30 17.86 4.25 -2.04
N LEU A 31 18.37 5.29 -1.34
CA LEU A 31 17.99 6.67 -1.61
C LEU A 31 18.43 7.16 -2.98
N LYS A 32 19.65 6.81 -3.39
CA LYS A 32 20.16 7.15 -4.72
C LYS A 32 19.26 6.52 -5.79
N GLN A 33 18.95 5.22 -5.64
CA GLN A 33 18.05 4.51 -6.55
C GLN A 33 16.66 5.17 -6.62
N TRP A 34 16.05 5.50 -5.49
CA TRP A 34 14.75 6.17 -5.45
C TRP A 34 14.78 7.59 -6.04
N LYS A 35 15.87 8.35 -5.86
CA LYS A 35 16.05 9.66 -6.50
C LYS A 35 16.11 9.54 -8.03
N GLU A 36 16.77 8.51 -8.57
CA GLU A 36 16.75 8.25 -10.01
C GLU A 36 15.36 7.81 -10.50
N ALA A 37 14.65 6.99 -9.73
CA ALA A 37 13.25 6.65 -10.03
C ALA A 37 12.36 7.91 -10.08
N ARG A 38 12.52 8.86 -9.16
CA ARG A 38 11.80 10.14 -9.20
C ARG A 38 12.07 10.91 -10.48
N LYS A 39 13.34 11.07 -10.87
CA LYS A 39 13.72 11.76 -12.10
C LYS A 39 13.11 11.12 -13.35
N ARG A 40 13.01 9.79 -13.38
CA ARG A 40 12.38 9.03 -14.49
C ARG A 40 10.94 9.47 -14.75
N TYR A 41 10.21 9.83 -13.69
CA TYR A 41 8.79 10.19 -13.77
C TYR A 41 8.53 11.70 -13.80
N ASP A 42 9.56 12.55 -13.80
CA ASP A 42 9.41 14.00 -13.86
C ASP A 42 8.69 14.49 -15.14
N LYS A 43 8.62 13.68 -16.19
CA LYS A 43 7.88 14.04 -17.42
C LYS A 43 6.41 13.62 -17.41
N LEU A 44 5.99 12.81 -16.44
CA LEU A 44 4.60 12.40 -16.32
C LEU A 44 3.73 13.54 -15.79
N MET A 45 2.43 13.48 -16.09
CA MET A 45 1.46 14.46 -15.63
C MET A 45 1.41 14.48 -14.10
N ASP A 46 1.46 15.69 -13.56
CA ASP A 46 1.50 15.96 -12.12
C ASP A 46 0.14 16.46 -11.59
N ASP A 47 -0.72 16.92 -12.48
CA ASP A 47 -2.05 17.45 -12.22
C ASP A 47 -3.17 16.42 -12.46
N LYS A 48 -2.80 15.18 -12.82
CA LYS A 48 -3.70 14.05 -13.04
C LYS A 48 -3.26 12.81 -12.27
N PHE A 49 -4.15 11.81 -12.17
CA PHE A 49 -3.85 10.51 -11.59
C PHE A 49 -4.46 9.34 -12.39
N THR A 50 -3.84 8.18 -12.25
CA THR A 50 -4.35 6.89 -12.75
C THR A 50 -4.88 6.08 -11.57
N ILE A 51 -5.99 5.36 -11.74
CA ILE A 51 -6.41 4.34 -10.78
C ILE A 51 -5.85 2.98 -11.23
N ALA A 52 -5.10 2.29 -10.37
CA ALA A 52 -4.70 0.90 -10.56
C ALA A 52 -5.55 0.03 -9.64
N MET A 53 -6.58 -0.62 -10.19
CA MET A 53 -7.59 -1.36 -9.45
C MET A 53 -7.41 -2.86 -9.65
N GLN A 54 -7.10 -3.60 -8.58
CA GLN A 54 -6.99 -5.05 -8.66
C GLN A 54 -8.34 -5.73 -8.51
N THR A 55 -8.59 -6.75 -9.32
CA THR A 55 -9.79 -7.59 -9.19
C THR A 55 -9.46 -9.08 -9.30
N TYR A 56 -10.17 -9.90 -8.52
CA TYR A 56 -10.12 -11.36 -8.59
C TYR A 56 -11.46 -11.97 -8.16
N LYS A 57 -12.14 -12.65 -9.08
CA LYS A 57 -13.40 -13.40 -8.91
C LYS A 57 -14.51 -12.60 -8.22
N ARG A 58 -14.58 -11.30 -8.52
CA ARG A 58 -15.53 -10.32 -7.95
C ARG A 58 -16.11 -9.40 -9.03
N PRO A 59 -16.75 -9.94 -10.07
CA PRO A 59 -17.28 -9.12 -11.15
C PRO A 59 -18.34 -8.11 -10.68
N LYS A 60 -19.12 -8.45 -9.64
CA LYS A 60 -20.18 -7.56 -9.11
C LYS A 60 -19.61 -6.35 -8.39
N GLU A 61 -18.69 -6.57 -7.47
CA GLU A 61 -18.03 -5.49 -6.72
C GLU A 61 -17.28 -4.56 -7.68
N LEU A 62 -16.56 -5.14 -8.65
CA LEU A 62 -15.89 -4.38 -9.70
C LEU A 62 -16.89 -3.53 -10.51
N GLU A 63 -18.00 -4.12 -10.96
CA GLU A 63 -19.03 -3.41 -11.73
C GLU A 63 -19.64 -2.26 -10.91
N GLU A 64 -19.98 -2.50 -9.64
CA GLU A 64 -20.56 -1.48 -8.76
C GLU A 64 -19.59 -0.32 -8.49
N THR A 65 -18.33 -0.63 -8.19
CA THR A 65 -17.28 0.37 -7.98
C THR A 65 -17.04 1.19 -9.25
N MET A 66 -16.93 0.53 -10.41
CA MET A 66 -16.75 1.20 -11.71
C MET A 66 -17.93 2.09 -12.08
N ARG A 67 -19.16 1.62 -11.84
CA ARG A 67 -20.38 2.40 -12.07
C ARG A 67 -20.36 3.72 -11.31
N VAL A 68 -19.88 3.72 -10.06
CA VAL A 68 -19.80 4.95 -9.25
C VAL A 68 -18.63 5.84 -9.66
N LEU A 69 -17.45 5.28 -9.90
CA LEU A 69 -16.28 6.07 -10.32
C LEU A 69 -16.49 6.75 -11.68
N LEU A 70 -17.31 6.15 -12.55
CA LEU A 70 -17.61 6.67 -13.88
C LEU A 70 -18.94 7.43 -13.98
N SER A 71 -19.73 7.54 -12.90
CA SER A 71 -21.06 8.18 -12.94
C SER A 71 -21.02 9.69 -13.20
N GLU A 72 -19.90 10.34 -12.88
CA GLU A 72 -19.67 11.76 -13.16
C GLU A 72 -18.20 12.03 -13.46
N LYS A 73 -17.91 13.20 -14.00
CA LYS A 73 -16.53 13.56 -14.36
C LYS A 73 -15.71 13.88 -13.13
N ILE A 74 -14.68 13.08 -12.87
CA ILE A 74 -13.63 13.40 -11.89
C ILE A 74 -12.54 14.21 -12.61
N PRO A 75 -12.35 15.51 -12.29
CA PRO A 75 -11.52 16.41 -13.10
C PRO A 75 -10.09 15.93 -13.33
N SER A 76 -9.48 15.33 -12.31
CA SER A 76 -8.07 14.91 -12.35
C SER A 76 -7.86 13.43 -12.69
N LEU A 77 -8.92 12.65 -12.88
CA LEU A 77 -8.80 11.25 -13.29
C LEU A 77 -8.37 11.16 -14.76
N HIS A 78 -7.21 10.55 -15.01
CA HIS A 78 -6.69 10.34 -16.35
C HIS A 78 -7.21 9.06 -16.98
N GLU A 79 -7.09 7.95 -16.27
CA GLU A 79 -7.46 6.60 -16.73
C GLU A 79 -7.70 5.68 -15.53
N ILE A 80 -8.43 4.60 -15.78
CA ILE A 80 -8.55 3.48 -14.85
C ILE A 80 -7.91 2.25 -15.50
N VAL A 81 -7.01 1.60 -14.77
CA VAL A 81 -6.35 0.37 -15.18
C VAL A 81 -6.79 -0.75 -14.26
N ILE A 82 -7.59 -1.66 -14.80
CA ILE A 82 -8.05 -2.85 -14.11
C ILE A 82 -6.96 -3.92 -14.21
N VAL A 83 -6.33 -4.20 -13.07
CA VAL A 83 -5.33 -5.26 -12.91
C VAL A 83 -6.08 -6.58 -12.73
N TRP A 84 -6.10 -7.35 -13.82
CA TRP A 84 -6.94 -8.54 -13.98
C TRP A 84 -6.19 -9.79 -13.52
N ASN A 85 -6.51 -10.29 -12.32
CA ASN A 85 -5.89 -11.49 -11.75
C ASN A 85 -6.65 -12.79 -12.05
N ASN A 86 -7.76 -12.75 -12.79
CA ASN A 86 -8.52 -13.95 -13.20
C ASN A 86 -7.84 -14.59 -14.42
N LEU A 87 -6.78 -15.38 -14.19
CA LEU A 87 -5.98 -15.97 -15.28
C LEU A 87 -6.76 -17.03 -16.09
N ASP A 88 -7.82 -17.58 -15.51
CA ASP A 88 -8.73 -18.56 -16.11
C ASP A 88 -9.81 -17.91 -16.99
N GLU A 89 -9.90 -16.57 -17.03
CA GLU A 89 -10.94 -15.84 -17.72
C GLU A 89 -10.34 -14.68 -18.54
N ALA A 90 -10.84 -14.49 -19.77
CA ALA A 90 -10.47 -13.31 -20.55
C ALA A 90 -11.12 -12.04 -19.95
N PRO A 91 -10.42 -10.90 -19.87
CA PRO A 91 -11.04 -9.65 -19.42
C PRO A 91 -12.08 -9.16 -20.45
N PRO A 92 -13.07 -8.34 -20.03
CA PRO A 92 -14.09 -7.77 -20.92
C PRO A 92 -13.56 -6.91 -22.09
N GLY A 93 -12.30 -6.46 -22.02
CA GLY A 93 -11.65 -5.63 -23.04
C GLY A 93 -11.69 -4.14 -22.72
N ASN A 94 -10.76 -3.40 -23.31
CA ASN A 94 -10.60 -1.96 -23.05
C ASN A 94 -11.78 -1.16 -23.62
N PHE A 95 -12.17 -0.09 -22.92
CA PHE A 95 -13.23 0.80 -23.36
C PHE A 95 -12.97 2.25 -22.92
N LYS A 96 -13.83 3.16 -23.35
CA LYS A 96 -13.84 4.55 -22.90
C LYS A 96 -15.20 4.84 -22.29
N SER A 97 -15.24 5.37 -21.07
CA SER A 97 -16.49 5.70 -20.38
C SER A 97 -17.25 6.83 -21.10
N GLU A 98 -18.53 6.99 -20.79
CA GLU A 98 -19.35 8.12 -21.26
C GLU A 98 -18.78 9.48 -20.82
N THR A 99 -18.14 9.52 -19.64
CA THR A 99 -17.42 10.70 -19.13
C THR A 99 -16.06 10.92 -19.79
N GLY A 100 -15.66 10.05 -20.73
CA GLY A 100 -14.46 10.15 -21.54
C GLY A 100 -13.20 9.57 -20.91
N VAL A 101 -13.29 8.87 -19.77
CA VAL A 101 -12.18 8.25 -19.07
C VAL A 101 -11.84 6.90 -19.75
N PRO A 102 -10.61 6.69 -20.23
CA PRO A 102 -10.17 5.39 -20.71
C PRO A 102 -10.14 4.36 -19.56
N VAL A 103 -10.64 3.16 -19.84
CA VAL A 103 -10.55 1.99 -18.97
C VAL A 103 -9.79 0.89 -19.69
N ARG A 104 -8.66 0.50 -19.13
CA ARG A 104 -7.77 -0.52 -19.70
C ARG A 104 -7.68 -1.72 -18.78
N TYR A 105 -7.78 -2.92 -19.33
CA TYR A 105 -7.52 -4.17 -18.63
C TYR A 105 -6.06 -4.57 -18.86
N ARG A 106 -5.34 -4.78 -17.76
CA ARG A 106 -3.99 -5.33 -17.75
C ARG A 106 -4.04 -6.72 -17.16
N VAL A 107 -3.89 -7.74 -18.00
CA VAL A 107 -3.83 -9.14 -17.56
C VAL A 107 -2.55 -9.34 -16.77
N SER A 108 -2.69 -9.83 -15.55
CA SER A 108 -1.57 -10.16 -14.69
C SER A 108 -0.89 -11.44 -15.15
N GLU A 109 0.42 -11.55 -14.96
CA GLU A 109 1.17 -12.78 -15.27
C GLU A 109 0.83 -13.93 -14.30
N ARG A 110 0.33 -13.57 -13.10
CA ARG A 110 -0.09 -14.48 -12.05
C ARG A 110 -1.10 -13.83 -11.13
N ASN A 111 -1.88 -14.63 -10.41
CA ASN A 111 -2.70 -14.12 -9.31
C ASN A 111 -1.79 -13.80 -8.12
N SER A 112 -1.50 -12.51 -7.91
CA SER A 112 -0.65 -12.02 -6.83
C SER A 112 -1.11 -10.62 -6.40
N LEU A 113 -0.98 -10.32 -5.10
CA LEU A 113 -1.25 -8.98 -4.57
C LEU A 113 -0.22 -7.93 -5.02
N ASN A 114 0.95 -8.37 -5.49
CA ASN A 114 1.97 -7.48 -6.03
C ASN A 114 1.54 -6.81 -7.35
N MET A 115 0.58 -7.37 -8.08
CA MET A 115 0.30 -6.98 -9.47
C MET A 115 -0.21 -5.54 -9.60
N LYS A 116 -0.96 -5.01 -8.62
CA LYS A 116 -1.34 -3.58 -8.61
C LYS A 116 -0.20 -2.63 -8.28
N LEU A 117 0.88 -3.12 -7.67
CA LEU A 117 2.04 -2.32 -7.28
C LEU A 117 3.10 -2.21 -8.39
N LEU A 118 2.92 -2.89 -9.52
CA LEU A 118 3.87 -2.86 -10.62
C LEU A 118 3.73 -1.56 -11.45
N PRO A 119 4.84 -0.86 -11.74
CA PRO A 119 4.87 0.20 -12.73
C PRO A 119 4.31 -0.28 -14.07
N ASP A 120 3.56 0.58 -14.74
CA ASP A 120 3.08 0.36 -16.10
C ASP A 120 3.82 1.31 -17.05
N PRO A 121 4.41 0.84 -18.15
CA PRO A 121 4.98 1.74 -19.17
C PRO A 121 3.93 2.67 -19.80
N ASP A 122 2.65 2.29 -19.75
CA ASP A 122 1.56 3.11 -20.28
C ASP A 122 1.03 4.13 -19.29
N PHE A 123 1.38 4.06 -18.00
CA PHE A 123 0.98 5.10 -17.05
C PHE A 123 1.55 6.46 -17.46
N LYS A 124 0.68 7.48 -17.50
CA LYS A 124 1.03 8.84 -17.89
C LYS A 124 1.02 9.85 -16.74
N THR A 125 0.75 9.39 -15.52
CA THR A 125 0.61 10.23 -14.31
C THR A 125 1.65 9.85 -13.26
N ARG A 126 2.13 10.84 -12.51
CA ARG A 126 3.03 10.60 -11.35
C ARG A 126 2.29 9.98 -10.17
N ALA A 127 1.00 10.29 -10.05
CA ALA A 127 0.12 9.79 -9.01
C ALA A 127 -0.61 8.54 -9.49
N VAL A 128 -0.61 7.50 -8.66
CA VAL A 128 -1.44 6.31 -8.84
C VAL A 128 -2.29 6.10 -7.60
N LEU A 129 -3.60 6.03 -7.77
CA LEU A 129 -4.50 5.53 -6.74
C LEU A 129 -4.49 4.00 -6.83
N LEU A 130 -3.88 3.37 -5.84
CA LEU A 130 -3.98 1.93 -5.62
C LEU A 130 -5.36 1.62 -5.02
N SER A 131 -6.10 0.73 -5.66
CA SER A 131 -7.46 0.39 -5.27
C SER A 131 -7.71 -1.12 -5.28
N ASP A 132 -8.53 -1.58 -4.35
CA ASP A 132 -9.24 -2.86 -4.50
C ASP A 132 -10.59 -2.60 -5.20
N ASP A 133 -11.26 -3.67 -5.63
CA ASP A 133 -12.51 -3.63 -6.41
C ASP A 133 -13.78 -3.40 -5.59
N ASP A 134 -13.66 -3.31 -4.26
CA ASP A 134 -14.78 -3.21 -3.32
C ASP A 134 -14.76 -1.93 -2.45
N VAL A 135 -13.91 -0.96 -2.79
CA VAL A 135 -13.68 0.24 -1.97
C VAL A 135 -13.41 1.47 -2.84
N TYR A 136 -14.04 2.60 -2.50
CA TYR A 136 -13.86 3.84 -3.26
C TYR A 136 -14.20 5.11 -2.46
N TYR A 137 -13.62 6.23 -2.85
CA TYR A 137 -14.14 7.55 -2.55
C TYR A 137 -15.22 7.91 -3.57
N LYS A 138 -16.26 8.63 -3.12
CA LYS A 138 -17.21 9.25 -4.06
C LYS A 138 -16.47 10.26 -4.97
N PRO A 139 -16.92 10.50 -6.21
CA PRO A 139 -16.14 11.22 -7.22
C PRO A 139 -15.58 12.59 -6.75
N GLN A 140 -16.40 13.41 -6.09
CA GLN A 140 -15.94 14.70 -5.56
C GLN A 140 -14.92 14.58 -4.42
N ASP A 141 -15.05 13.56 -3.58
CA ASP A 141 -14.12 13.31 -2.49
C ASP A 141 -12.84 12.63 -2.99
N LEU A 142 -12.91 11.88 -4.10
CA LEU A 142 -11.71 11.37 -4.78
C LEU A 142 -10.87 12.51 -5.36
N GLU A 143 -11.51 13.50 -5.99
CA GLU A 143 -10.82 14.70 -6.45
C GLU A 143 -10.17 15.45 -5.28
N PHE A 144 -10.88 15.62 -4.17
CA PHE A 144 -10.33 16.24 -2.95
C PHE A 144 -9.13 15.45 -2.40
N ALA A 145 -9.23 14.12 -2.35
CA ALA A 145 -8.15 13.26 -1.88
C ALA A 145 -6.90 13.39 -2.78
N PHE A 146 -7.09 13.40 -4.10
CA PHE A 146 -6.00 13.64 -5.04
C PHE A 146 -5.35 15.02 -4.84
N GLN A 147 -6.13 16.09 -4.72
CA GLN A 147 -5.58 17.43 -4.51
C GLN A 147 -4.84 17.54 -3.18
N SER A 148 -5.31 16.84 -2.14
CA SER A 148 -4.65 16.75 -0.84
C SER A 148 -3.32 16.02 -0.94
N TRP A 149 -3.26 14.87 -1.63
CA TRP A 149 -2.01 14.18 -1.95
C TRP A 149 -1.06 15.08 -2.74
N ARG A 150 -1.56 15.74 -3.79
CA ARG A 150 -0.74 16.60 -4.66
C ARG A 150 -0.13 17.77 -3.90
N LYS A 151 -0.82 18.31 -2.90
CA LYS A 151 -0.34 19.46 -2.13
C LYS A 151 0.52 19.09 -0.93
N PHE A 152 0.16 18.02 -0.22
CA PHE A 152 0.72 17.71 1.11
C PHE A 152 1.33 16.31 1.23
N GLY A 153 1.00 15.40 0.32
CA GLY A 153 1.27 13.97 0.43
C GLY A 153 2.08 13.35 -0.69
N ARG A 154 2.69 14.13 -1.60
CA ARG A 154 3.36 13.59 -2.80
C ARG A 154 4.35 12.48 -2.52
N PHE A 155 5.10 12.58 -1.42
CA PHE A 155 6.05 11.56 -0.99
C PHE A 155 5.59 10.86 0.30
N ARG A 156 4.29 10.63 0.42
CA ARG A 156 3.63 9.88 1.50
C ARG A 156 2.57 8.97 0.88
N LEU A 157 2.37 7.79 1.42
CA LEU A 157 1.16 7.02 1.11
C LEU A 157 -0.03 7.76 1.70
N THR A 158 -1.00 8.13 0.86
CA THR A 158 -2.08 9.04 1.26
C THR A 158 -3.44 8.45 0.93
N GLY A 159 -4.33 8.28 1.92
CA GLY A 159 -5.60 7.59 1.67
C GLY A 159 -6.52 7.49 2.88
N ALA A 160 -7.50 6.59 2.82
CA ALA A 160 -8.67 6.59 3.71
C ALA A 160 -8.57 5.67 4.93
N LEU A 161 -7.81 4.59 4.83
CA LEU A 161 -7.91 3.46 5.76
C LEU A 161 -6.63 3.33 6.59
N PRO A 162 -6.57 3.97 7.77
CA PRO A 162 -5.38 3.93 8.63
C PRO A 162 -5.27 2.58 9.33
N ARG A 163 -4.03 2.16 9.54
CA ARG A 163 -3.65 0.98 10.35
C ARG A 163 -2.47 1.31 11.24
N CYS A 164 -2.36 0.50 12.27
CA CYS A 164 -1.45 0.74 13.38
C CYS A 164 -0.50 -0.43 13.53
N ALA A 165 0.76 -0.09 13.80
CA ALA A 165 1.76 -0.99 14.33
C ALA A 165 2.07 -0.54 15.77
N THR A 166 1.74 -1.39 16.74
CA THR A 166 1.97 -1.10 18.17
C THR A 166 2.91 -2.15 18.76
N PRO A 167 3.74 -1.81 19.75
CA PRO A 167 4.51 -2.82 20.47
C PRO A 167 3.60 -3.92 21.01
N ASP A 168 4.06 -5.17 20.96
CA ASP A 168 3.35 -6.28 21.57
C ASP A 168 3.42 -6.12 23.11
N LYS A 169 2.30 -6.38 23.78
CA LYS A 169 2.19 -6.29 25.24
C LYS A 169 3.00 -7.39 25.94
N ASP A 170 3.17 -8.53 25.27
CA ASP A 170 3.85 -9.70 25.83
C ASP A 170 5.36 -9.68 25.52
N ASN A 171 5.77 -8.96 24.47
CA ASN A 171 7.17 -8.79 24.08
C ASN A 171 7.32 -7.50 23.25
N ASP A 172 7.77 -6.41 23.87
CA ASP A 172 7.87 -5.09 23.26
C ASP A 172 8.94 -4.98 22.15
N ALA A 173 9.76 -6.01 21.94
CA ALA A 173 10.61 -6.13 20.75
C ALA A 173 9.82 -6.51 19.49
N LEU A 174 8.59 -7.03 19.65
CA LEU A 174 7.70 -7.42 18.56
C LEU A 174 6.62 -6.36 18.33
N TRP A 175 6.11 -6.33 17.11
CA TRP A 175 5.06 -5.42 16.69
C TRP A 175 3.76 -6.17 16.38
N LYS A 176 2.65 -5.64 16.85
CA LYS A 176 1.28 -6.08 16.54
C LYS A 176 0.65 -5.17 15.50
N TYR A 177 0.07 -5.80 14.48
CA TYR A 177 -0.73 -5.12 13.46
C TYR A 177 -2.17 -4.99 13.97
N GLY A 178 -2.78 -3.82 13.81
CA GLY A 178 -4.15 -3.62 14.27
C GLY A 178 -4.90 -2.48 13.58
N PHE A 179 -6.20 -2.47 13.81
CA PHE A 179 -7.00 -1.26 13.64
C PHE A 179 -6.58 -0.23 14.68
N CYS A 180 -6.60 1.03 14.30
CA CYS A 180 -6.18 2.10 15.19
C CYS A 180 -7.24 2.37 16.27
N SER A 181 -6.77 2.53 17.51
CA SER A 181 -7.62 2.89 18.64
C SER A 181 -7.82 4.40 18.70
N LYS A 182 -8.93 4.81 19.31
CA LYS A 182 -9.17 6.20 19.71
C LYS A 182 -8.82 6.44 21.18
N ASP A 183 -8.32 5.42 21.86
CA ASP A 183 -7.91 5.53 23.25
C ASP A 183 -6.76 6.54 23.39
N LYS A 184 -6.85 7.35 24.45
CA LYS A 184 -5.88 8.42 24.71
C LYS A 184 -4.46 7.85 24.82
N GLY A 185 -3.55 8.32 23.97
CA GLY A 185 -2.16 7.85 23.91
C GLY A 185 -1.92 6.68 22.94
N GLN A 186 -2.94 6.24 22.21
CA GLN A 186 -2.84 5.28 21.10
C GLN A 186 -3.44 5.85 19.80
N ASP A 187 -3.66 7.16 19.75
CA ASP A 187 -4.23 7.95 18.67
C ASP A 187 -3.22 8.28 17.56
N VAL A 188 -2.34 7.32 17.28
CA VAL A 188 -1.36 7.38 16.20
C VAL A 188 -1.73 6.36 15.14
N TYR A 189 -1.37 6.61 13.89
CA TYR A 189 -1.37 5.61 12.81
C TYR A 189 -0.04 5.64 12.09
N SER A 190 0.38 4.52 11.53
CA SER A 190 1.68 4.42 10.84
C SER A 190 1.58 3.80 9.47
N MET A 191 0.38 3.39 9.07
CA MET A 191 0.11 2.82 7.75
C MET A 191 -1.19 3.35 7.17
N ILE A 192 -1.23 3.48 5.84
CA ILE A 192 -2.47 3.58 5.05
C ILE A 192 -2.47 2.39 4.09
N ILE A 193 -3.49 1.54 4.17
CA ILE A 193 -3.56 0.34 3.34
C ILE A 193 -3.81 0.67 1.86
N THR A 194 -3.25 -0.13 0.95
CA THR A 194 -3.20 0.17 -0.50
C THR A 194 -4.48 -0.20 -1.25
N ASN A 195 -5.57 -0.46 -0.52
CA ASN A 195 -6.88 -0.69 -1.12
C ASN A 195 -7.61 0.62 -1.47
N LEU A 196 -7.19 1.77 -0.92
CA LEU A 196 -7.65 3.10 -1.34
C LEU A 196 -6.59 4.15 -0.97
N CYS A 197 -5.48 4.16 -1.72
CA CYS A 197 -4.28 4.91 -1.36
C CYS A 197 -3.55 5.49 -2.58
N PHE A 198 -3.30 6.79 -2.57
CA PHE A 198 -2.41 7.44 -3.51
C PHE A 198 -0.94 7.16 -3.18
N ALA A 199 -0.20 6.73 -4.19
CA ALA A 199 1.24 6.57 -4.17
C ALA A 199 1.88 7.33 -5.33
N HIS A 200 3.11 7.81 -5.13
CA HIS A 200 3.94 8.31 -6.21
C HIS A 200 4.57 7.14 -6.98
N MET A 201 4.73 7.30 -8.30
CA MET A 201 5.29 6.25 -9.14
C MET A 201 6.67 5.77 -8.72
N SER A 202 7.48 6.65 -8.16
CA SER A 202 8.82 6.28 -7.66
C SER A 202 8.79 5.28 -6.50
N PHE A 203 7.71 5.20 -5.71
CA PHE A 203 7.58 4.15 -4.69
C PHE A 203 7.29 2.79 -5.33
N LEU A 204 6.42 2.74 -6.35
CA LEU A 204 6.11 1.51 -7.07
C LEU A 204 7.32 1.01 -7.87
N ASP A 205 8.08 1.92 -8.47
CA ASP A 205 9.32 1.60 -9.18
C ASP A 205 10.39 1.04 -8.25
N PHE A 206 10.63 1.68 -7.10
CA PHE A 206 11.55 1.16 -6.10
C PHE A 206 11.09 -0.22 -5.59
N TYR A 207 9.82 -0.33 -5.19
CA TYR A 207 9.21 -1.58 -4.74
C TYR A 207 9.35 -2.72 -5.76
N SER A 208 9.26 -2.41 -7.06
CA SER A 208 9.31 -3.38 -8.15
C SER A 208 10.70 -3.58 -8.75
N SER A 209 11.71 -2.89 -8.23
CA SER A 209 13.07 -2.93 -8.77
C SER A 209 13.81 -4.24 -8.51
N ASP A 210 14.95 -4.42 -9.19
CA ASP A 210 15.85 -5.56 -8.99
C ASP A 210 16.72 -5.45 -7.73
N ASN A 211 16.45 -4.47 -6.85
CA ASN A 211 17.10 -4.38 -5.54
C ASN A 211 16.85 -5.69 -4.75
N ALA A 212 17.92 -6.30 -4.20
CA ALA A 212 17.84 -7.60 -3.54
C ALA A 212 16.84 -7.64 -2.38
N LEU A 213 16.77 -6.57 -1.59
CA LEU A 213 15.78 -6.44 -0.51
C LEU A 213 14.36 -6.43 -1.09
N MET A 214 14.13 -5.68 -2.17
CA MET A 214 12.81 -5.60 -2.80
C MET A 214 12.39 -6.91 -3.46
N GLN A 215 13.32 -7.66 -4.05
CA GLN A 215 13.04 -9.01 -4.54
C GLN A 215 12.61 -9.94 -3.39
N GLN A 216 13.32 -9.90 -2.26
CA GLN A 216 12.98 -10.69 -1.07
C GLN A 216 11.59 -10.31 -0.53
N VAL A 217 11.29 -9.01 -0.43
CA VAL A 217 10.00 -8.50 0.03
C VAL A 217 8.87 -8.94 -0.89
N ARG A 218 9.00 -8.77 -2.21
CA ARG A 218 7.97 -9.18 -3.18
C ARG A 218 7.71 -10.69 -3.12
N LYS A 219 8.78 -11.49 -3.02
CA LYS A 219 8.67 -12.94 -2.84
C LYS A 219 7.93 -13.30 -1.55
N TYR A 220 8.26 -12.63 -0.44
CA TYR A 220 7.57 -12.85 0.83
C TYR A 220 6.06 -12.57 0.73
N VAL A 221 5.68 -11.47 0.06
CA VAL A 221 4.28 -11.12 -0.21
C VAL A 221 3.58 -12.19 -1.06
N ASP A 222 4.24 -12.71 -2.10
CA ASP A 222 3.67 -13.80 -2.91
C ASP A 222 3.48 -15.09 -2.10
N ASP A 223 4.50 -15.50 -1.34
CA ASP A 223 4.50 -16.74 -0.58
C ASP A 223 3.40 -16.74 0.51
N HIS A 224 3.09 -15.58 1.07
CA HIS A 224 2.07 -15.43 2.13
C HIS A 224 0.71 -14.97 1.60
N PHE A 225 0.63 -14.53 0.34
CA PHE A 225 -0.56 -13.95 -0.28
C PHE A 225 -1.23 -12.87 0.61
N ASN A 226 -0.40 -11.98 1.16
CA ASN A 226 -0.79 -10.93 2.12
C ASN A 226 0.31 -9.85 2.19
N CYS A 227 0.03 -8.74 2.87
CA CYS A 227 1.03 -7.77 3.36
C CYS A 227 1.75 -6.90 2.31
N GLU A 228 1.26 -6.85 1.07
CA GLU A 228 1.78 -5.94 0.04
C GLU A 228 1.63 -4.47 0.45
N ASP A 229 0.55 -4.16 1.16
CA ASP A 229 0.26 -2.83 1.69
C ASP A 229 1.19 -2.45 2.84
N ILE A 230 1.49 -3.37 3.76
CA ILE A 230 2.50 -3.18 4.81
C ILE A 230 3.86 -2.92 4.16
N ALA A 231 4.24 -3.78 3.20
CA ALA A 231 5.51 -3.66 2.52
C ALA A 231 5.67 -2.31 1.80
N LEU A 232 4.62 -1.79 1.15
CA LEU A 232 4.68 -0.48 0.52
C LEU A 232 4.77 0.67 1.53
N ASN A 233 4.10 0.57 2.69
CA ASN A 233 4.27 1.55 3.77
C ASN A 233 5.70 1.53 4.32
N TYR A 234 6.30 0.34 4.47
CA TYR A 234 7.72 0.20 4.83
C TYR A 234 8.61 0.90 3.80
N VAL A 235 8.41 0.65 2.51
CA VAL A 235 9.18 1.30 1.43
C VAL A 235 9.05 2.82 1.50
N ALA A 236 7.83 3.34 1.62
CA ALA A 236 7.61 4.78 1.66
C ALA A 236 8.34 5.41 2.84
N SER A 237 8.08 4.94 4.06
CA SER A 237 8.69 5.53 5.27
C SER A 237 10.20 5.27 5.36
N TYR A 238 10.69 4.12 4.88
CA TYR A 238 12.12 3.84 4.77
C TYR A 238 12.85 4.88 3.92
N LEU A 239 12.28 5.22 2.75
CA LEU A 239 12.91 6.13 1.80
C LEU A 239 12.76 7.61 2.18
N THR A 240 11.73 7.96 2.95
CA THR A 240 11.41 9.37 3.24
C THR A 240 11.65 9.79 4.68
N GLY A 241 11.67 8.83 5.62
CA GLY A 241 11.64 9.12 7.05
C GLY A 241 10.33 9.77 7.51
N THR A 242 9.26 9.65 6.73
CA THR A 242 7.96 10.26 7.03
C THR A 242 6.84 9.22 7.06
N GLY A 243 5.80 9.49 7.87
CA GLY A 243 4.65 8.60 7.94
C GLY A 243 3.63 8.87 6.83
N PRO A 244 2.60 8.04 6.73
CA PRO A 244 1.55 8.18 5.71
C PRO A 244 0.60 9.34 6.05
N LEU A 245 -0.29 9.72 5.13
CA LEU A 245 -1.23 10.83 5.30
C LEU A 245 -2.68 10.33 5.22
N LEU A 246 -3.41 10.39 6.33
CA LEU A 246 -4.84 10.11 6.36
C LEU A 246 -5.62 11.26 5.72
N VAL A 247 -6.47 10.94 4.74
CA VAL A 247 -7.37 11.89 4.09
C VAL A 247 -8.81 11.37 4.12
N SER A 248 -9.68 12.20 4.69
CA SER A 248 -11.11 11.96 4.78
C SER A 248 -11.86 12.94 3.87
N GLY A 249 -12.74 12.41 3.03
CA GLY A 249 -13.68 13.20 2.24
C GLY A 249 -14.70 13.95 3.11
N ARG A 250 -15.62 14.66 2.46
CA ARG A 250 -16.83 15.13 3.14
C ARG A 250 -17.70 13.93 3.53
N GLU A 251 -17.85 12.99 2.61
CA GLU A 251 -18.54 11.74 2.86
C GLU A 251 -17.52 10.66 3.25
N LYS A 252 -17.98 9.68 4.02
CA LYS A 252 -17.16 8.49 4.30
C LYS A 252 -16.95 7.74 2.99
N TYR A 253 -15.74 7.22 2.79
CA TYR A 253 -15.47 6.24 1.73
C TYR A 253 -16.44 5.06 1.86
N VAL A 254 -16.74 4.42 0.74
CA VAL A 254 -17.53 3.19 0.69
C VAL A 254 -16.56 2.02 0.68
N ASN A 255 -16.84 1.01 1.48
CA ASN A 255 -16.15 -0.28 1.48
C ASN A 255 -17.23 -1.35 1.63
N TYR A 256 -17.44 -2.15 0.58
CA TYR A 256 -18.51 -3.15 0.53
C TYR A 256 -18.26 -4.35 1.44
N GLU A 257 -16.99 -4.60 1.83
CA GLU A 257 -16.59 -5.73 2.68
C GLU A 257 -17.30 -7.05 2.31
N PRO A 258 -17.05 -7.60 1.10
CA PRO A 258 -17.71 -8.80 0.63
C PRO A 258 -17.58 -9.97 1.62
N ALA A 259 -18.61 -10.81 1.65
CA ALA A 259 -18.73 -11.92 2.61
C ALA A 259 -17.53 -12.89 2.55
N GLN A 260 -16.91 -13.03 1.38
CA GLN A 260 -15.69 -13.78 1.18
C GLN A 260 -14.53 -12.84 0.84
N GLY A 261 -13.40 -13.04 1.52
CA GLY A 261 -12.19 -12.26 1.29
C GLY A 261 -11.02 -12.76 2.12
N ILE A 262 -9.80 -12.39 1.72
CA ILE A 262 -8.56 -12.77 2.42
C ILE A 262 -8.60 -12.29 3.88
N SER A 263 -9.18 -11.11 4.12
CA SER A 263 -9.31 -10.47 5.43
C SER A 263 -10.29 -11.15 6.39
N LYS A 264 -11.20 -12.00 5.87
CA LYS A 264 -12.18 -12.74 6.68
C LYS A 264 -11.66 -14.13 7.11
N LYS A 265 -10.50 -14.56 6.61
CA LYS A 265 -9.89 -15.84 7.00
C LYS A 265 -9.42 -15.80 8.47
N PRO A 266 -9.59 -16.88 9.26
CA PRO A 266 -9.02 -16.96 10.60
C PRO A 266 -7.50 -16.76 10.58
N GLY A 267 -6.95 -16.06 11.57
CA GLY A 267 -5.51 -15.80 11.65
C GLY A 267 -5.01 -14.63 10.80
N HIS A 268 -5.90 -13.88 10.13
CA HIS A 268 -5.48 -12.82 9.20
C HIS A 268 -4.69 -11.69 9.90
N LEU A 269 -5.12 -11.24 11.08
CA LEU A 269 -4.43 -10.16 11.82
C LEU A 269 -3.09 -10.65 12.40
N GLU A 270 -3.05 -11.89 12.84
CA GLU A 270 -1.85 -12.57 13.33
C GLU A 270 -0.81 -12.71 12.21
N ALA A 271 -1.25 -13.13 11.01
CA ALA A 271 -0.40 -13.18 9.82
C ALA A 271 0.16 -11.80 9.47
N ARG A 272 -0.65 -10.74 9.59
CA ARG A 272 -0.20 -9.37 9.34
C ARG A 272 0.75 -8.84 10.42
N SER A 273 0.57 -9.25 11.68
CA SER A 273 1.55 -8.98 12.74
C SER A 273 2.87 -9.69 12.46
N LYS A 274 2.82 -10.95 11.99
CA LYS A 274 4.02 -11.67 11.54
C LYS A 274 4.74 -10.93 10.40
N CYS A 275 3.99 -10.41 9.43
CA CYS A 275 4.57 -9.59 8.36
C CYS A 275 5.31 -8.36 8.86
N LEU A 276 4.78 -7.62 9.85
CA LEU A 276 5.50 -6.48 10.43
C LEU A 276 6.87 -6.91 10.96
N ASN A 277 6.91 -7.99 11.73
CA ASN A 277 8.15 -8.44 12.36
C ASN A 277 9.16 -9.00 11.34
N ASP A 278 8.70 -9.80 10.39
CA ASP A 278 9.56 -10.36 9.34
C ASP A 278 10.10 -9.28 8.40
N LEU A 279 9.27 -8.30 8.01
CA LEU A 279 9.72 -7.17 7.21
C LEU A 279 10.69 -6.29 8.00
N THR A 280 10.45 -6.02 9.30
CA THR A 280 11.39 -5.30 10.17
C THR A 280 12.76 -5.96 10.15
N LYS A 281 12.79 -7.29 10.28
CA LYS A 281 14.02 -8.08 10.17
C LYS A 281 14.70 -7.99 8.81
N MET A 282 13.93 -8.00 7.71
CA MET A 282 14.47 -7.86 6.35
C MET A 282 15.10 -6.48 6.12
N PHE A 283 14.46 -5.41 6.60
CA PHE A 283 14.98 -4.04 6.50
C PHE A 283 16.11 -3.76 7.49
N GLY A 284 16.21 -4.54 8.57
CA GLY A 284 17.23 -4.39 9.62
C GLY A 284 16.93 -3.25 10.61
N CYS A 285 15.77 -2.62 10.51
CA CYS A 285 15.28 -1.53 11.34
C CYS A 285 13.76 -1.39 11.18
N MET A 286 13.08 -0.67 12.07
CA MET A 286 11.64 -0.35 11.96
C MET A 286 11.44 0.91 11.10
N PRO A 287 10.94 0.81 9.85
CA PRO A 287 10.83 1.99 8.99
C PRO A 287 9.56 2.80 9.22
N LEU A 288 8.51 2.20 9.79
CA LEU A 288 7.23 2.88 9.97
C LEU A 288 7.35 4.06 10.92
N VAL A 289 6.71 5.16 10.54
CA VAL A 289 6.67 6.41 11.32
C VAL A 289 5.23 6.72 11.71
N ASN A 290 5.02 6.99 12.99
CA ASN A 290 3.71 7.35 13.54
C ASN A 290 3.29 8.76 13.13
N GLU A 291 1.99 8.93 12.88
CA GLU A 291 1.34 10.16 12.49
C GLU A 291 0.07 10.36 13.33
N THR A 292 -0.25 11.61 13.65
CA THR A 292 -1.46 11.99 14.39
C THR A 292 -2.33 12.96 13.58
N ALA A 293 -1.74 13.69 12.63
CA ALA A 293 -2.45 14.63 11.79
C ALA A 293 -3.24 13.92 10.69
N HIS A 294 -4.35 14.51 10.27
CA HIS A 294 -5.10 14.07 9.09
C HIS A 294 -5.67 15.29 8.37
N ILE A 295 -6.03 15.09 7.10
CA ILE A 295 -6.72 16.11 6.30
C ILE A 295 -8.17 15.69 6.14
N GLN A 296 -9.08 16.64 6.39
CA GLN A 296 -10.51 16.46 6.13
C GLN A 296 -11.05 17.67 5.37
N ARG A 297 -12.03 17.44 4.51
CA ARG A 297 -12.70 18.50 3.76
C ARG A 297 -13.41 19.47 4.70
N GLY A 298 -12.93 20.71 4.77
CA GLY A 298 -13.26 21.66 5.85
C GLY A 298 -14.64 22.33 5.79
N VAL A 299 -15.40 22.21 4.70
CA VAL A 299 -16.77 22.77 4.66
C VAL A 299 -17.72 21.77 5.32
N ILE A 300 -17.90 21.92 6.63
CA ILE A 300 -18.98 21.29 7.39
C ILE A 300 -20.19 22.20 7.22
N VAL A 301 -21.21 21.74 6.49
CA VAL A 301 -22.52 22.41 6.55
C VAL A 301 -23.11 21.98 7.89
N LEU A 302 -23.08 22.89 8.87
CA LEU A 302 -23.72 22.71 10.17
C LEU A 302 -25.24 22.78 10.03
#